data_AF-A0A7X7TR23-F1
#
_entry.id   AF-A0A7X7TR23-F1
#
_cell.length_a   1.000
_cell.length_b   1.000
_cell.length_c   1.000
_cell.angle_alpha   90.00
_cell.angle_beta   90.00
_cell.angle_gamma   90.00
#
_symmetry.space_group_name_H-M   'P 1'
#
loop_
_entity.id
_entity.type
_entity.pdbx_description
1 polymer ?
#
loop_
_entity_poly.entity_id
_entity_poly.type
_entity_poly.pdbx_seq_one_letter_code
_entity_poly.pdbx_strand_id
1 'polypeptide(L)'
;MKNNSVTRISTIGIMSALATGLMFLEFPIFPAANFLKYDPSDILPLLAGFIFTPLDGVIILLIKDVLFYLLKSGDIIGITMDFIAGVAYVLPVLYIYRVRKNRAFEILGYIVGVLVVSGVMTLLNMFVVPVYWKIPFAETLKLLPWIAGFNVLKFTINSIVNGLVRVRITKIFEN
;
A
#
# COMPACT_ATOMS: atom_id res chain seq x y z
N MET A 1 11.34 16.70 17.66
CA MET A 1 12.25 17.45 16.73
C MET A 1 11.48 18.43 15.83
N LYS A 2 11.87 19.71 15.74
CA LYS A 2 11.28 20.66 14.78
C LYS A 2 11.55 20.14 13.36
N ASN A 3 10.53 20.20 12.50
CA ASN A 3 10.42 19.52 11.20
C ASN A 3 11.45 20.04 10.17
N ASN A 4 12.74 19.75 10.37
CA ASN A 4 13.82 20.22 9.50
C ASN A 4 13.88 19.33 8.25
N SER A 5 14.03 19.96 7.08
CA SER A 5 13.98 19.29 5.76
C SER A 5 14.91 18.08 5.66
N VAL A 6 16.08 18.13 6.29
CA VAL A 6 17.06 17.05 6.32
C VAL A 6 16.48 15.77 6.95
N THR A 7 15.89 15.86 8.15
CA THR A 7 15.31 14.68 8.85
C THR A 7 14.17 14.06 8.05
N ARG A 8 13.33 14.88 7.41
CA ARG A 8 12.24 14.40 6.56
C ARG A 8 12.78 13.64 5.34
N ILE A 9 13.73 14.22 4.61
CA ILE A 9 14.33 13.59 3.43
C ILE A 9 15.05 12.29 3.80
N SER A 10 15.84 12.29 4.88
CA SER A 10 16.54 11.10 5.37
C SER A 10 15.56 9.98 5.75
N THR A 11 14.47 10.31 6.46
CA THR A 11 13.45 9.33 6.84
C THR A 11 12.73 8.76 5.62
N ILE A 12 12.37 9.60 4.64
CA ILE A 12 11.76 9.15 3.37
C ILE A 12 12.71 8.16 2.67
N GLY A 13 14.00 8.50 2.55
CA GLY A 13 14.99 7.61 1.92
C GLY A 13 15.13 6.26 2.63
N ILE A 14 15.22 6.26 3.96
CA ILE A 14 15.32 5.03 4.76
C ILE A 14 14.04 4.19 4.60
N MET A 15 12.87 4.80 4.70
CA MET A 15 11.59 4.09 4.60
C MET A 15 11.36 3.54 3.19
N SER A 16 11.76 4.25 2.14
CA SER A 16 11.75 3.74 0.76
C SER A 16 12.68 2.54 0.58
N ALA A 17 13.91 2.60 1.09
CA ALA A 17 14.86 1.49 1.01
C ALA A 17 14.34 0.24 1.74
N LEU A 18 13.83 0.42 2.96
CA LEU A 18 13.23 -0.66 3.73
C LEU A 18 11.98 -1.22 3.05
N ALA A 19 11.09 -0.37 2.52
CA ALA A 19 9.89 -0.81 1.82
C ALA A 19 10.24 -1.64 0.58
N THR A 20 11.23 -1.19 -0.20
CA THR A 20 11.76 -1.95 -1.34
C THR A 20 12.28 -3.31 -0.88
N GLY A 21 13.05 -3.36 0.20
CA GLY A 21 13.56 -4.61 0.77
C GLY A 21 12.44 -5.57 1.20
N LEU A 22 11.36 -5.04 1.78
CA LEU A 22 10.19 -5.83 2.16
C LEU A 22 9.45 -6.44 0.96
N MET A 23 9.46 -5.79 -0.21
CA MET A 23 8.87 -6.36 -1.43
C MET A 23 9.59 -7.64 -1.88
N PHE A 24 10.85 -7.87 -1.52
CA PHE A 24 11.54 -9.12 -1.85
C PHE A 24 10.91 -10.34 -1.16
N LEU A 25 10.21 -10.11 -0.05
CA LEU A 25 9.47 -11.12 0.70
C LEU A 25 8.09 -11.42 0.09
N GLU A 26 7.80 -10.97 -1.13
CA GLU A 26 6.53 -11.23 -1.80
C GLU A 26 6.21 -12.73 -1.93
N PHE A 27 4.98 -13.13 -1.59
CA PHE A 27 4.50 -14.49 -1.79
C PHE A 27 3.00 -14.51 -2.14
N PRO A 28 2.51 -15.49 -2.92
CA PRO A 28 1.10 -15.60 -3.23
C PRO A 28 0.31 -16.10 -2.01
N ILE A 29 -0.69 -15.33 -1.58
CA ILE A 29 -1.59 -15.78 -0.50
C ILE A 29 -2.53 -16.87 -1.02
N PHE A 30 -3.10 -16.66 -2.21
CA PHE A 30 -4.03 -17.60 -2.83
C PHE A 30 -3.32 -18.38 -3.94
N PRO A 31 -3.12 -19.69 -3.79
CA PRO A 31 -2.48 -20.50 -4.85
C PRO A 31 -3.22 -20.43 -6.19
N ALA A 32 -4.55 -20.31 -6.15
CA ALA A 32 -5.41 -20.16 -7.32
C ALA A 32 -5.26 -18.80 -8.03
N ALA A 33 -4.66 -17.80 -7.38
CA ALA A 33 -4.42 -16.47 -7.92
C ALA A 33 -2.98 -16.02 -7.62
N ASN A 34 -2.01 -16.80 -8.10
CA ASN A 34 -0.58 -16.67 -7.79
C ASN A 34 0.09 -15.36 -8.23
N PHE A 35 -0.55 -14.59 -9.12
CA PHE A 35 -0.14 -13.24 -9.51
C PHE A 35 -0.38 -12.21 -8.41
N LEU A 36 -1.29 -12.48 -7.48
CA LEU A 36 -1.59 -11.63 -6.33
C LEU A 36 -0.62 -11.98 -5.19
N LYS A 37 0.51 -11.28 -5.16
CA LYS A 37 1.54 -11.49 -4.15
C LYS A 37 1.42 -10.47 -3.04
N TYR A 38 1.42 -10.96 -1.81
CA TYR A 38 1.49 -10.13 -0.62
C TYR A 38 2.93 -9.91 -0.19
N ASP A 39 3.19 -8.69 0.21
CA ASP A 39 4.39 -8.23 0.89
C ASP A 39 3.98 -7.13 1.90
N PRO A 40 4.76 -6.90 2.98
CA PRO A 40 4.44 -5.91 3.99
C PRO A 40 4.94 -4.49 3.66
N SER A 41 5.35 -4.19 2.42
CA SER A 41 6.04 -2.92 2.11
C SER A 41 5.19 -1.67 2.33
N ASP A 42 3.87 -1.74 2.07
CA ASP A 42 2.94 -0.60 2.20
C ASP A 42 2.76 -0.11 3.64
N ILE A 43 3.27 -0.87 4.63
CA ILE A 43 3.27 -0.45 6.03
C ILE A 43 4.13 0.81 6.19
N LEU A 44 5.28 0.89 5.52
CA LEU A 44 6.21 2.02 5.70
C LEU A 44 5.72 3.32 5.06
N PRO A 45 5.22 3.35 3.80
CA PRO A 45 4.57 4.53 3.25
C PRO A 45 3.44 5.07 4.12
N LEU A 46 2.61 4.19 4.68
CA LEU A 46 1.52 4.61 5.55
C LEU A 46 2.03 5.24 6.86
N LEU A 47 3.01 4.61 7.52
CA LEU A 47 3.66 5.16 8.72
C LEU A 47 4.28 6.54 8.43
N ALA A 48 5.04 6.67 7.35
CA ALA A 48 5.64 7.93 6.94
C ALA A 48 4.59 9.00 6.70
N GLY A 49 3.49 8.62 6.07
CA GLY A 49 2.38 9.51 5.80
C GLY A 49 1.62 9.95 7.06
N PHE A 50 1.63 9.16 8.13
CA PHE A 50 1.15 9.58 9.45
C PHE A 50 2.11 10.57 10.14
N ILE A 51 3.42 10.35 10.00
CA ILE A 51 4.48 11.17 10.63
C ILE A 51 4.59 12.54 9.95
N PHE A 52 4.57 12.57 8.62
CA PHE A 52 4.78 13.78 7.82
C PHE A 52 3.48 14.21 7.08
N THR A 53 3.37 13.94 5.79
CA THR A 53 2.24 14.34 4.91
C THR A 53 1.72 13.16 4.10
N PRO A 54 0.46 13.16 3.60
CA PRO A 54 -0.01 12.07 2.73
C PRO A 54 0.86 11.91 1.48
N LEU A 55 1.37 13.04 0.97
CA LEU A 55 2.26 13.09 -0.18
C LEU A 55 3.57 12.33 0.08
N ASP A 56 4.10 12.35 1.30
CA ASP A 56 5.32 11.59 1.65
C ASP A 56 5.10 10.08 1.55
N GLY A 57 3.92 9.60 1.96
CA GLY A 57 3.53 8.21 1.75
C GLY A 57 3.51 7.86 0.26
N VAL A 58 2.90 8.69 -0.57
CA VAL A 58 2.85 8.48 -2.03
C VAL A 58 4.25 8.50 -2.66
N ILE A 59 5.13 9.40 -2.23
CA ILE A 59 6.52 9.43 -2.70
C ILE A 59 7.24 8.13 -2.35
N ILE A 60 7.05 7.59 -1.15
CA ILE A 60 7.68 6.32 -0.74
C ILE A 60 7.12 5.15 -1.54
N LEU A 61 5.80 5.10 -1.81
CA LEU A 61 5.19 4.12 -2.71
C LEU A 61 5.88 4.16 -4.09
N LEU A 62 5.99 5.35 -4.67
CA LEU A 62 6.61 5.51 -5.99
C LEU A 62 8.05 5.02 -6.00
N ILE A 63 8.85 5.40 -4.99
CA ILE A 63 10.26 5.01 -4.92
C ILE A 63 10.38 3.49 -4.72
N LYS A 64 9.61 2.87 -3.81
CA LYS A 64 9.71 1.42 -3.57
C LYS A 64 9.39 0.63 -4.83
N ASP A 65 8.38 1.05 -5.56
CA ASP A 65 7.86 0.36 -6.74
C ASP A 65 8.82 0.50 -7.92
N VAL A 66 9.36 1.71 -8.15
CA VAL A 66 10.41 1.94 -9.16
C VAL A 66 11.66 1.13 -8.86
N LEU A 67 12.12 1.12 -7.60
CA LEU A 67 13.31 0.34 -7.24
C LEU A 67 13.07 -1.16 -7.39
N PHE A 68 11.90 -1.66 -6.96
CA PHE A 68 11.59 -3.09 -7.06
C PHE A 68 11.40 -3.55 -8.51
N TYR A 69 10.85 -2.69 -9.38
CA TYR A 69 10.83 -2.90 -10.82
C TYR A 69 12.23 -3.11 -11.39
N LEU A 70 13.17 -2.22 -11.06
CA LEU A 70 14.54 -2.26 -11.57
C LEU A 70 15.37 -3.43 -11.02
N LEU A 71 15.09 -3.87 -9.78
CA LEU A 71 15.93 -4.85 -9.09
C LEU A 71 15.46 -6.31 -9.23
N LYS A 72 14.15 -6.57 -9.28
CA LYS A 72 13.61 -7.95 -9.25
C LYS A 72 12.45 -8.18 -10.19
N SER A 73 11.46 -7.29 -10.23
CA SER A 73 10.17 -7.60 -10.87
C SER A 73 10.27 -7.66 -12.41
N GLY A 74 10.74 -6.58 -13.05
CA GLY A 74 10.71 -6.45 -14.51
C GLY A 74 9.30 -6.35 -15.14
N ASP A 75 8.21 -6.49 -14.36
CA ASP A 75 6.83 -6.35 -14.83
C ASP A 75 6.29 -4.95 -14.49
N ILE A 76 6.23 -4.08 -15.49
CA ILE A 76 5.75 -2.71 -15.32
C ILE A 76 4.26 -2.64 -14.97
N ILE A 77 3.45 -3.61 -15.45
CA ILE A 77 2.00 -3.62 -15.20
C ILE A 77 1.77 -4.02 -13.75
N GLY A 78 2.39 -5.11 -13.29
CA GLY A 78 2.30 -5.55 -11.90
C GLY A 78 2.72 -4.46 -10.91
N ILE A 79 3.82 -3.77 -11.19
CA ILE A 79 4.33 -2.67 -10.35
C ILE A 79 3.40 -1.46 -10.36
N THR A 80 2.84 -1.10 -11.51
CA THR A 80 1.86 -0.02 -11.61
C THR A 80 0.59 -0.36 -10.81
N MET A 81 0.17 -1.62 -10.83
CA MET A 81 -0.99 -2.09 -10.07
C MET A 81 -0.73 -2.04 -8.56
N ASP A 82 0.48 -2.39 -8.10
CA ASP A 82 0.86 -2.26 -6.69
C ASP A 82 0.88 -0.78 -6.24
N PHE A 83 1.46 0.10 -7.06
CA PHE A 83 1.47 1.55 -6.78
C PHE A 83 0.05 2.12 -6.64
N ILE A 84 -0.84 1.80 -7.59
CA ILE A 84 -2.24 2.26 -7.56
C ILE A 84 -2.96 1.72 -6.33
N ALA A 85 -2.76 0.44 -5.99
CA ALA A 85 -3.34 -0.16 -4.78
C ALA A 85 -2.86 0.59 -3.51
N GLY A 86 -1.55 0.80 -3.39
CA GLY A 86 -0.94 1.54 -2.30
C GLY A 86 -1.53 2.95 -2.18
N VAL A 87 -1.64 3.71 -3.27
CA VAL A 87 -2.21 5.07 -3.26
C VAL A 87 -3.70 5.05 -2.88
N ALA A 88 -4.48 4.14 -3.46
CA ALA A 88 -5.91 3.99 -3.21
C ALA A 88 -6.20 3.60 -1.74
N TYR A 89 -5.28 2.94 -1.06
CA TYR A 89 -5.37 2.66 0.37
C TYR A 89 -4.83 3.81 1.23
N VAL A 90 -3.60 4.27 0.98
CA VAL A 90 -2.88 5.21 1.85
C VAL A 90 -3.58 6.57 1.92
N LEU A 91 -4.07 7.09 0.80
CA LEU A 91 -4.67 8.44 0.78
C LEU A 91 -5.95 8.52 1.62
N PRO A 92 -6.99 7.68 1.44
CA PRO A 92 -8.19 7.75 2.28
C PRO A 92 -7.89 7.62 3.77
N VAL A 93 -7.01 6.67 4.15
CA VAL A 93 -6.62 6.45 5.55
C VAL A 93 -6.06 7.73 6.15
N LEU A 94 -5.10 8.34 5.45
CA LEU A 94 -4.36 9.51 5.92
C LEU A 94 -5.18 10.79 5.90
N TYR A 95 -6.08 10.96 4.95
CA TYR A 95 -6.98 12.12 4.92
C TYR A 95 -8.03 12.03 6.02
N ILE A 96 -8.67 10.88 6.22
CA ILE A 96 -9.65 10.68 7.29
C ILE A 96 -8.99 10.89 8.65
N TYR A 97 -7.82 10.31 8.91
CA TYR A 97 -7.10 10.54 10.17
C TYR A 97 -6.75 12.01 10.41
N ARG A 98 -6.48 12.79 9.35
CA ARG A 98 -6.16 14.21 9.48
C ARG A 98 -7.37 15.08 9.83
N VAL A 99 -8.60 14.62 9.56
CA VAL A 99 -9.82 15.32 10.00
C VAL A 99 -9.84 15.44 11.53
N ARG A 100 -9.53 14.34 12.24
CA ARG A 100 -9.27 14.35 13.69
C ARG A 100 -8.21 13.32 14.03
N LYS A 101 -7.07 13.78 14.55
CA LYS A 101 -5.89 12.94 14.81
C LYS A 101 -6.01 12.04 16.05
N ASN A 102 -7.04 11.19 16.11
CA ASN A 102 -7.29 10.26 17.21
C ASN A 102 -7.45 8.81 16.73
N ARG A 103 -7.55 7.86 17.67
CA ARG A 103 -7.64 6.43 17.37
C ARG A 103 -8.93 6.05 16.62
N ALA A 104 -10.03 6.73 16.88
CA ALA A 104 -11.31 6.44 16.20
C ALA A 104 -11.23 6.76 14.70
N PHE A 105 -10.68 7.92 14.33
CA PHE A 105 -10.52 8.33 12.93
C PHE A 105 -9.41 7.56 12.22
N GLU A 106 -8.40 7.09 12.94
CA GLU A 106 -7.42 6.14 12.38
C GLU A 106 -8.10 4.82 11.98
N ILE A 107 -8.90 4.22 12.89
CA ILE A 107 -9.63 2.98 12.61
C ILE A 107 -10.64 3.18 11.47
N LEU A 108 -11.38 4.29 11.49
CA LEU A 108 -12.29 4.65 10.40
C LEU A 108 -11.53 4.78 9.07
N GLY A 109 -10.36 5.43 9.09
CA GLY A 109 -9.48 5.55 7.95
C GLY A 109 -9.07 4.19 7.39
N TYR A 110 -8.65 3.25 8.24
CA TYR A 110 -8.33 1.87 7.83
C TYR A 110 -9.50 1.17 7.17
N ILE A 111 -10.70 1.23 7.78
CA ILE A 111 -11.90 0.59 7.23
C ILE A 111 -12.22 1.16 5.85
N VAL A 112 -12.27 2.49 5.72
CA VAL A 112 -12.56 3.15 4.45
C VAL A 112 -11.47 2.87 3.42
N GLY A 113 -10.20 2.93 3.80
CA GLY A 113 -9.06 2.62 2.93
C GLY A 113 -9.15 1.21 2.36
N VAL A 114 -9.45 0.21 3.19
CA VAL A 114 -9.61 -1.20 2.76
C VAL A 114 -10.75 -1.34 1.75
N LEU A 115 -11.89 -0.67 1.99
CA LEU A 115 -13.02 -0.70 1.06
C LEU A 115 -12.68 0.00 -0.27
N VAL A 116 -12.02 1.16 -0.20
CA VAL A 116 -11.61 1.92 -1.40
C VAL A 116 -10.64 1.12 -2.25
N VAL A 117 -9.55 0.59 -1.66
CA VAL A 117 -8.56 -0.16 -2.44
C VAL A 117 -9.15 -1.44 -3.02
N SER A 118 -9.99 -2.16 -2.28
CA SER A 118 -10.67 -3.35 -2.81
C SER A 118 -11.57 -3.01 -4.00
N GLY A 119 -12.37 -1.95 -3.90
CA GLY A 119 -13.22 -1.47 -4.99
C GLY A 119 -12.41 -1.00 -6.21
N VAL A 120 -11.42 -0.13 -6.00
CA VAL A 120 -10.55 0.40 -7.07
C VAL A 120 -9.82 -0.73 -7.77
N MET A 121 -9.21 -1.66 -7.04
CA MET A 121 -8.47 -2.75 -7.65
C MET A 121 -9.37 -3.75 -8.35
N THR A 122 -10.58 -4.00 -7.86
CA THR A 122 -11.55 -4.85 -8.55
C THR A 122 -11.99 -4.22 -9.88
N LEU A 123 -12.32 -2.92 -9.87
CA LEU A 123 -12.71 -2.19 -11.08
C LEU A 123 -11.56 -2.07 -12.08
N LEU A 124 -10.35 -1.79 -11.61
CA LEU A 124 -9.19 -1.65 -12.49
C LEU A 124 -8.81 -3.00 -13.12
N ASN A 125 -8.81 -4.08 -12.35
CA ASN A 125 -8.52 -5.42 -12.87
C ASN A 125 -9.58 -5.93 -13.85
N MET A 126 -10.80 -5.39 -13.83
CA MET A 126 -11.83 -5.68 -14.85
C MET A 126 -11.33 -5.31 -16.27
N PHE A 127 -10.45 -4.31 -16.40
CA PHE A 127 -9.87 -3.88 -17.66
C PHE A 127 -8.45 -4.41 -17.87
N VAL A 128 -7.63 -4.42 -16.80
CA VAL A 128 -6.21 -4.78 -16.90
C VAL A 128 -6.02 -6.28 -17.17
N VAL A 129 -6.68 -7.16 -16.42
CA VAL A 129 -6.50 -8.61 -16.52
C VAL A 129 -6.79 -9.17 -17.94
N PRO A 130 -7.92 -8.84 -18.59
CA PRO A 130 -8.21 -9.42 -19.91
C PRO A 130 -7.19 -8.95 -20.97
N VAL A 131 -6.69 -7.72 -20.86
CA VAL A 131 -5.66 -7.19 -21.77
C VAL A 131 -4.29 -7.81 -21.47
N TYR A 132 -3.92 -7.90 -20.20
CA TYR A 132 -2.62 -8.40 -19.76
C TYR A 132 -2.43 -9.88 -20.08
N TRP A 133 -3.47 -10.69 -19.85
CA TRP A 133 -3.43 -12.15 -20.08
C TRP A 133 -4.06 -12.61 -21.39
N LYS A 134 -4.65 -11.69 -22.16
CA LYS A 134 -5.35 -12.00 -23.42
C LYS A 134 -6.44 -13.06 -23.23
N ILE A 135 -7.20 -12.94 -22.14
CA ILE A 135 -8.30 -13.86 -21.81
C ILE A 135 -9.67 -13.20 -22.05
N PRO A 136 -10.73 -14.01 -22.28
CA PRO A 136 -12.09 -13.48 -22.37
C PRO A 136 -12.52 -12.77 -21.08
N PHE A 137 -13.38 -11.77 -21.24
CA PHE A 137 -13.96 -11.03 -20.10
C PHE A 137 -14.67 -11.95 -19.09
N ALA A 138 -15.35 -13.00 -19.59
CA ALA A 138 -16.02 -13.98 -18.73
C ALA A 138 -15.05 -14.72 -17.78
N GLU A 139 -13.81 -14.98 -18.21
CA GLU A 139 -12.79 -15.57 -17.34
C GLU A 139 -12.25 -14.56 -16.33
N THR A 140 -12.16 -13.28 -16.72
CA THR A 140 -11.79 -12.19 -15.79
C THR A 140 -12.79 -12.08 -14.63
N LEU A 141 -14.10 -12.19 -14.90
CA LEU A 141 -15.13 -12.12 -13.87
C LEU A 141 -14.95 -13.16 -12.76
N LYS A 142 -14.41 -14.35 -13.09
CA LYS A 142 -14.12 -15.40 -12.10
C LYS A 142 -12.95 -15.05 -11.17
N LEU A 143 -12.06 -14.15 -11.60
CA LEU A 143 -10.90 -13.71 -10.83
C LEU A 143 -11.21 -12.52 -9.92
N LEU A 144 -12.24 -11.74 -10.22
CA LEU A 144 -12.60 -10.53 -9.44
C LEU A 144 -12.83 -10.80 -7.94
N PRO A 145 -13.51 -11.89 -7.51
CA PRO A 145 -13.65 -12.20 -6.09
C PRO A 145 -12.31 -12.45 -5.40
N TRP A 146 -11.35 -13.09 -6.08
CA TRP A 146 -10.00 -13.32 -5.55
C TRP A 146 -9.22 -12.02 -5.42
N ILE A 147 -9.35 -11.12 -6.40
CA ILE A 147 -8.73 -9.79 -6.37
C ILE A 147 -9.29 -8.95 -5.22
N ALA A 148 -10.62 -8.92 -5.07
CA ALA A 148 -11.28 -8.21 -3.98
C ALA A 148 -10.85 -8.77 -2.61
N GLY A 149 -10.92 -10.11 -2.45
CA GLY A 149 -10.53 -10.79 -1.23
C GLY A 149 -9.06 -10.59 -0.87
N PHE A 150 -8.17 -10.62 -1.86
CA PHE A 150 -6.75 -10.36 -1.67
C PHE A 150 -6.47 -8.95 -1.17
N ASN A 151 -7.08 -7.93 -1.81
CA ASN A 151 -6.89 -6.54 -1.38
C ASN A 151 -7.45 -6.29 0.01
N VAL A 152 -8.62 -6.86 0.34
CA VAL A 152 -9.16 -6.79 1.70
C VAL A 152 -8.18 -7.38 2.70
N LEU A 153 -7.64 -8.56 2.43
CA LEU A 153 -6.72 -9.24 3.33
C LEU A 153 -5.37 -8.51 3.46
N LYS A 154 -4.70 -8.18 2.35
CA LYS A 154 -3.41 -7.46 2.31
C LYS A 154 -3.50 -6.18 3.14
N PHE A 155 -4.49 -5.34 2.86
CA PHE A 155 -4.58 -4.03 3.51
C PHE A 155 -5.17 -4.08 4.92
N THR A 156 -5.93 -5.12 5.29
CA THR A 156 -6.31 -5.36 6.69
C THR A 156 -5.09 -5.74 7.53
N ILE A 157 -4.23 -6.63 7.04
CA ILE A 157 -2.97 -6.97 7.72
C ILE A 157 -2.12 -5.71 7.91
N ASN A 158 -1.95 -4.91 6.86
CA ASN A 158 -1.20 -3.66 6.92
C ASN A 158 -1.81 -2.66 7.93
N SER A 159 -3.14 -2.58 8.00
CA SER A 159 -3.87 -1.74 8.97
C SER A 159 -3.61 -2.17 10.41
N ILE A 160 -3.66 -3.48 10.69
CA ILE A 160 -3.40 -4.03 12.03
C ILE A 160 -1.97 -3.73 12.46
N VAL A 161 -0.98 -4.00 11.60
CA VAL A 161 0.42 -3.76 11.92
C VAL A 161 0.69 -2.27 12.12
N ASN A 162 0.20 -1.40 11.24
CA ASN A 162 0.30 0.05 11.41
C ASN A 162 -0.32 0.52 12.72
N GLY A 163 -1.52 0.03 13.03
CA GLY A 163 -2.24 0.39 14.25
C GLY A 163 -1.49 0.04 15.54
N LEU A 164 -0.64 -0.99 15.53
CA LEU A 164 0.21 -1.40 16.66
C LEU A 164 1.53 -0.64 16.69
N VAL A 165 2.17 -0.47 15.53
CA VAL A 165 3.51 0.11 15.40
C VAL A 165 3.48 1.63 15.56
N ARG A 166 2.48 2.31 14.97
CA ARG A 166 2.37 3.77 14.99
C ARG A 166 2.40 4.34 16.41
N VAL A 167 1.68 3.73 17.34
CA VAL A 167 1.62 4.19 18.75
C VAL A 167 2.99 4.23 19.42
N ARG A 168 3.93 3.38 18.97
CA ARG A 168 5.32 3.36 19.46
C ARG A 168 6.20 4.33 18.69
N ILE A 169 6.05 4.39 17.37
CA ILE A 169 6.91 5.22 16.50
C ILE A 169 6.63 6.71 16.65
N THR A 170 5.37 7.15 16.81
CA THR A 170 5.08 8.60 16.95
C THR A 170 5.80 9.21 18.16
N LYS A 171 5.95 8.45 19.25
CA LYS A 171 6.72 8.89 20.43
C LYS A 171 8.20 9.14 20.15
N ILE A 172 8.77 8.51 19.12
CA ILE A 172 10.17 8.71 18.72
C ILE A 172 10.33 10.06 18.01
N PHE A 173 9.32 10.49 17.24
CA PHE A 173 9.36 11.73 16.46
C PHE A 173 8.87 12.98 17.24
N GLU A 174 8.08 12.76 18.29
CA GLU A 174 7.59 13.83 19.18
C GLU A 174 8.64 14.30 20.20
N ASN A 175 9.60 13.44 20.56
CA ASN A 175 10.77 13.80 21.38
C ASN A 175 11.87 14.52 20.57
#